data_AF-A0A7M3WUG2-F1
#
_entry.id   AF-A0A7M3WUG2-F1
#
_cell.length_a   1.000
_cell.length_b   1.000
_cell.length_c   1.000
_cell.angle_alpha   90.00
_cell.angle_beta   90.00
_cell.angle_gamma   90.00
#
_symmetry.space_group_name_H-M   'P 1'
#
loop_
_entity.id
_entity.type
_entity.pdbx_description
1 polymer ?
#
loop_
_entity_poly.entity_id
_entity_poly.type
_entity_poly.pdbx_seq_one_letter_code
_entity_poly.pdbx_strand_id
1 'polypeptide(L)'
;MSKTSPLMREGALSRLGSLRRHPAVAFARASLVVLIALNAAVSVWLIAEFEGQYTEGPPSPARFYALAGVDGEYTMIDVSIENSTRLLVYQLIRDDVGPEDDVGGGAGGGDDGSSDAPTSSEQDSVNRLDRARTWIQVTVGLLILLEVLVTFVGISGWFRAAGFLAVLVAFLVVLPLAFIGDNPNFADPGSTPNSAPEEAGQAEDDDQGAFVHEETDFGIGLRYGGFEVSMMYAGYDLGLVEEDNRSSVRETPPEPGTKDAASYVKFDSTLSLRFGPSVVLILALPVFWLLAPSGRKRDATLDESE
;
A
#
# COMPACT_ATOMS: atom_id res chain seq x y z
N MET A 1 -14.86 51.76 37.08
CA MET A 1 -15.15 50.42 36.51
C MET A 1 -16.07 50.60 35.32
N SER A 2 -15.52 50.41 34.12
CA SER A 2 -16.20 50.69 32.84
C SER A 2 -17.18 49.57 32.50
N LYS A 3 -18.46 49.92 32.31
CA LYS A 3 -19.50 49.04 31.74
C LYS A 3 -19.25 48.94 30.23
N THR A 4 -18.50 47.94 29.79
CA THR A 4 -18.48 47.53 28.37
C THR A 4 -19.85 46.98 28.00
N SER A 5 -20.51 47.66 27.07
CA SER A 5 -21.87 47.39 26.62
C SER A 5 -21.99 46.03 25.91
N PRO A 6 -22.98 45.19 26.25
CA PRO A 6 -23.21 43.90 25.59
C PRO A 6 -23.65 44.01 24.13
N LEU A 7 -24.19 45.17 23.71
CA LEU A 7 -24.73 45.41 22.37
C LEU A 7 -23.68 45.42 21.23
N MET A 8 -22.41 45.71 21.52
CA MET A 8 -21.36 45.69 20.48
C MET A 8 -20.88 44.28 20.13
N ARG A 9 -21.10 43.28 20.99
CA ARG A 9 -20.66 41.90 20.77
C ARG A 9 -21.61 41.12 19.86
N GLU A 10 -22.92 41.43 19.92
CA GLU A 10 -23.94 40.82 19.06
C GLU A 10 -23.87 41.32 17.60
N GLY A 11 -23.50 42.59 17.38
CA GLY A 11 -23.34 43.17 16.05
C GLY A 11 -22.15 42.59 15.25
N ALA A 12 -21.05 42.24 15.92
CA ALA A 12 -19.89 41.65 15.27
C ALA A 12 -20.11 40.17 14.91
N LEU A 13 -20.75 39.40 15.79
CA LEU A 13 -21.07 37.98 15.57
C LEU A 13 -22.18 37.80 14.50
N SER A 14 -23.17 38.69 14.46
CA SER A 14 -24.21 38.68 13.41
C SER A 14 -23.64 39.05 12.03
N ARG A 15 -22.70 40.00 11.95
CA ARG A 15 -21.98 40.33 10.71
C ARG A 15 -21.10 39.16 10.22
N LEU A 16 -20.34 38.51 11.10
CA LEU A 16 -19.59 37.30 10.76
C LEU A 16 -20.49 36.16 10.27
N GLY A 17 -21.64 35.96 10.93
CA GLY A 17 -22.62 34.95 10.53
C GLY A 17 -23.25 35.23 9.16
N SER A 18 -23.48 36.49 8.82
CA SER A 18 -24.02 36.91 7.51
C SER A 18 -23.01 36.76 6.36
N LEU A 19 -21.72 37.07 6.62
CA LEU A 19 -20.62 36.90 5.65
C LEU A 19 -20.37 35.41 5.33
N ARG A 20 -20.41 34.55 6.36
CA ARG A 20 -20.25 33.09 6.21
C ARG A 20 -21.32 32.44 5.31
N ARG A 21 -22.46 33.10 5.12
CA ARG A 21 -23.60 32.60 4.34
C ARG A 21 -23.82 33.37 3.03
N HIS A 22 -22.87 34.22 2.63
CA HIS A 22 -22.94 34.95 1.37
C HIS A 22 -22.76 34.00 0.18
N PRO A 23 -23.53 34.13 -0.92
CA PRO A 23 -23.44 33.23 -2.08
C PRO A 23 -22.05 33.19 -2.71
N ALA A 24 -21.31 34.30 -2.68
CA ALA A 24 -19.92 34.34 -3.16
C ALA A 24 -18.97 33.46 -2.32
N VAL A 25 -19.18 33.38 -1.01
CA VAL A 25 -18.37 32.53 -0.11
C VAL A 25 -18.71 31.05 -0.34
N ALA A 26 -19.98 30.74 -0.56
CA ALA A 26 -20.42 29.40 -0.91
C ALA A 26 -19.85 28.94 -2.27
N PHE A 27 -19.84 29.83 -3.27
CA PHE A 27 -19.24 29.59 -4.58
C PHE A 27 -17.72 29.39 -4.51
N ALA A 28 -17.01 30.27 -3.79
CA ALA A 28 -15.57 30.16 -3.60
C ALA A 28 -15.18 28.85 -2.88
N ARG A 29 -15.94 28.47 -1.84
CA ARG A 29 -15.77 27.19 -1.15
C ARG A 29 -16.00 26.01 -2.09
N ALA A 30 -17.12 25.97 -2.81
CA ALA A 30 -17.42 24.87 -3.72
C ALA A 30 -16.32 24.75 -4.79
N SER A 31 -15.88 25.87 -5.36
CA SER A 31 -14.77 25.89 -6.33
C SER A 31 -13.48 25.32 -5.72
N LEU A 32 -13.14 25.71 -4.49
CA LEU A 32 -11.97 25.19 -3.79
C LEU A 32 -12.07 23.68 -3.55
N VAL A 33 -13.21 23.20 -3.07
CA VAL A 33 -13.45 21.76 -2.85
C VAL A 33 -13.31 20.97 -4.14
N VAL A 34 -13.88 21.48 -5.24
CA VAL A 34 -13.77 20.85 -6.56
C VAL A 34 -12.32 20.81 -7.03
N LEU A 35 -11.57 21.90 -6.89
CA LEU A 35 -10.15 21.94 -7.25
C LEU A 35 -9.31 20.96 -6.42
N ILE A 36 -9.55 20.86 -5.11
CA ILE A 36 -8.87 19.89 -4.24
C ILE A 36 -9.20 18.46 -4.68
N ALA A 37 -10.48 18.16 -4.93
CA ALA A 37 -10.93 16.84 -5.34
C ALA A 37 -10.35 16.43 -6.71
N LEU A 38 -10.35 17.34 -7.68
CA LEU A 38 -9.74 17.11 -9.00
C LEU A 38 -8.23 16.93 -8.91
N ASN A 39 -7.55 17.77 -8.12
CA ASN A 39 -6.12 17.65 -7.90
C ASN A 39 -5.78 16.29 -7.27
N ALA A 40 -6.59 15.82 -6.31
CA ALA A 40 -6.44 14.51 -5.73
C ALA A 40 -6.68 13.39 -6.74
N ALA A 41 -7.63 13.52 -7.67
CA ALA A 41 -7.90 12.51 -8.69
C ALA A 41 -6.73 12.28 -9.67
N VAL A 42 -5.96 13.33 -9.97
CA VAL A 42 -4.86 13.28 -10.97
C VAL A 42 -3.48 13.09 -10.32
N SER A 43 -3.34 13.35 -9.02
CA SER A 43 -2.06 13.22 -8.33
C SER A 43 -1.70 11.78 -8.00
N VAL A 44 -0.45 11.56 -7.59
CA VAL A 44 -0.03 10.31 -6.92
C VAL A 44 -0.84 10.12 -5.64
N TRP A 45 -1.34 8.90 -5.44
CA TRP A 45 -2.21 8.54 -4.32
C TRP A 45 -1.48 7.78 -3.23
N LEU A 46 -0.63 6.83 -3.63
CA LEU A 46 0.12 5.96 -2.72
C LEU A 46 1.57 5.89 -3.20
N ILE A 47 2.49 5.95 -2.24
CA ILE A 47 3.93 5.78 -2.44
C ILE A 47 4.33 4.62 -1.55
N ALA A 48 4.83 3.53 -2.15
CA ALA A 48 5.39 2.39 -1.46
C ALA A 48 6.91 2.42 -1.63
N GLU A 49 7.64 2.48 -0.53
CA GLU A 49 9.10 2.43 -0.48
C GLU A 49 9.48 1.10 0.18
N PHE A 50 10.21 0.26 -0.51
CA PHE A 50 10.78 -0.98 0.03
C PHE A 50 12.30 -0.87 0.04
N GLU A 51 12.88 -1.12 1.20
CA GLU A 51 14.32 -1.23 1.40
C GLU A 51 14.61 -2.60 2.01
N GLY A 52 15.46 -3.39 1.37
CA GLY A 52 15.89 -4.71 1.86
C GLY A 52 17.39 -4.81 1.84
N GLN A 53 17.99 -5.43 2.85
CA GLN A 53 19.43 -5.62 2.95
C GLN A 53 19.76 -7.00 3.54
N TYR A 54 20.65 -7.73 2.89
CA TYR A 54 21.34 -8.83 3.54
C TYR A 54 22.37 -8.28 4.53
N THR A 55 22.17 -8.52 5.82
CA THR A 55 23.02 -7.99 6.89
C THR A 55 24.10 -8.97 7.30
N GLU A 56 23.80 -10.27 7.29
CA GLU A 56 24.73 -11.35 7.64
C GLU A 56 24.65 -12.49 6.62
N GLY A 57 25.76 -13.23 6.47
CA GLY A 57 25.84 -14.33 5.51
C GLY A 57 26.02 -13.91 4.05
N PRO A 58 26.23 -14.85 3.12
CA PRO A 58 26.12 -14.57 1.69
C PRO A 58 24.64 -14.30 1.36
N PRO A 59 24.28 -13.26 0.58
CA PRO A 59 25.13 -12.32 -0.18
C PRO A 59 25.38 -10.95 0.49
N SER A 60 25.44 -10.84 1.82
CA SER A 60 25.73 -9.58 2.52
C SER A 60 26.97 -8.85 1.95
N PRO A 61 26.94 -7.52 1.73
CA PRO A 61 25.86 -6.58 2.05
C PRO A 61 25.04 -6.16 0.81
N ALA A 62 24.49 -7.11 0.05
CA ALA A 62 23.58 -6.80 -1.07
C ALA A 62 22.31 -6.09 -0.58
N ARG A 63 21.87 -5.05 -1.31
CA ARG A 63 20.72 -4.22 -0.96
C ARG A 63 19.75 -4.06 -2.12
N PHE A 64 18.48 -3.94 -1.79
CA PHE A 64 17.37 -3.77 -2.71
C PHE A 64 16.60 -2.52 -2.32
N TYR A 65 16.32 -1.70 -3.31
CA TYR A 65 15.51 -0.52 -3.19
C TYR A 65 14.42 -0.62 -4.24
N ALA A 66 13.17 -0.61 -3.83
CA ALA A 66 12.05 -0.51 -4.75
C ALA A 66 11.14 0.65 -4.34
N LEU A 67 10.85 1.53 -5.29
CA LEU A 67 9.95 2.66 -5.13
C LEU A 67 8.78 2.49 -6.08
N ALA A 68 7.58 2.31 -5.55
CA ALA A 68 6.36 2.26 -6.34
C ALA A 68 5.49 3.49 -6.07
N GLY A 69 5.15 4.23 -7.12
CA GLY A 69 4.16 5.31 -7.10
C GLY A 69 2.88 4.86 -7.80
N VAL A 70 1.75 4.92 -7.10
CA VAL A 70 0.43 4.59 -7.65
C VAL A 70 -0.36 5.86 -7.87
N ASP A 71 -0.84 6.07 -9.08
CA ASP A 71 -1.79 7.13 -9.44
C ASP A 71 -3.07 6.56 -10.09
N GLY A 72 -3.90 7.47 -10.59
CA GLY A 72 -5.21 7.13 -11.16
C GLY A 72 -5.19 6.39 -12.49
N GLU A 73 -4.04 6.26 -13.13
CA GLU A 73 -3.89 5.62 -14.45
C GLU A 73 -2.80 4.55 -14.45
N TYR A 74 -1.70 4.78 -13.76
CA TYR A 74 -0.49 3.96 -13.83
C TYR A 74 0.05 3.61 -12.44
N THR A 75 0.85 2.55 -12.40
CA THR A 75 1.79 2.27 -11.29
C THR A 75 3.19 2.40 -11.87
N MET A 76 3.98 3.32 -11.34
CA MET A 76 5.40 3.45 -11.69
C MET A 76 6.21 2.70 -10.65
N ILE A 77 7.06 1.78 -11.07
CA ILE A 77 7.95 1.01 -10.19
C ILE A 77 9.38 1.27 -10.64
N ASP A 78 10.20 1.75 -9.72
CA ASP A 78 11.64 1.89 -9.88
C ASP A 78 12.34 0.90 -8.96
N VAL A 79 13.26 0.10 -9.50
CA VAL A 79 13.98 -0.93 -8.75
C VAL A 79 15.48 -0.72 -8.93
N SER A 80 16.18 -0.62 -7.82
CA SER A 80 17.63 -0.48 -7.75
C SER A 80 18.21 -1.55 -6.84
N ILE A 81 19.32 -2.15 -7.27
CA ILE A 81 20.05 -3.16 -6.51
C ILE A 81 21.47 -2.64 -6.32
N GLU A 82 21.89 -2.47 -5.07
CA GLU A 82 23.26 -2.12 -4.73
C GLU A 82 24.06 -3.37 -4.36
N ASN A 83 25.36 -3.37 -4.67
CA ASN A 83 26.27 -4.50 -4.43
C ASN A 83 25.82 -5.82 -5.09
N SER A 84 25.20 -5.73 -6.28
CA SER A 84 24.60 -6.86 -6.99
C SER A 84 25.57 -7.99 -7.36
N THR A 85 26.88 -7.72 -7.48
CA THR A 85 27.87 -8.76 -7.82
C THR A 85 27.89 -9.89 -6.79
N ARG A 86 27.69 -9.60 -5.50
CA ARG A 86 27.66 -10.64 -4.46
C ARG A 86 26.40 -11.49 -4.55
N LEU A 87 25.27 -10.86 -4.87
CA LEU A 87 24.01 -11.56 -5.12
C LEU A 87 24.15 -12.51 -6.32
N LEU A 88 24.76 -12.05 -7.41
CA LEU A 88 25.01 -12.88 -8.60
C LEU A 88 25.94 -14.07 -8.31
N VAL A 89 27.03 -13.84 -7.57
CA VAL A 89 27.94 -14.93 -7.17
C VAL A 89 27.23 -15.92 -6.26
N TYR A 90 26.47 -15.42 -5.29
CA TYR A 90 25.66 -16.25 -4.39
C TYR A 90 24.68 -17.15 -5.18
N GLN A 91 23.96 -16.59 -6.15
CA GLN A 91 23.08 -17.38 -7.02
C GLN A 91 23.82 -18.42 -7.88
N LEU A 92 25.10 -18.18 -8.22
CA LEU A 92 25.90 -19.11 -9.02
C LEU A 92 26.47 -20.27 -8.20
N ILE A 93 26.81 -20.05 -6.93
CA ILE A 93 27.38 -21.07 -6.04
C ILE A 93 26.32 -21.85 -5.28
N ARG A 94 25.08 -21.38 -5.31
CA ARG A 94 23.95 -22.00 -4.62
C ARG A 94 23.45 -23.18 -5.44
N ASP A 95 23.43 -24.35 -4.82
CA ASP A 95 22.82 -25.53 -5.38
C ASP A 95 21.30 -25.44 -5.28
N ASP A 96 20.63 -26.02 -6.28
CA ASP A 96 19.17 -26.16 -6.26
C ASP A 96 18.79 -27.24 -5.25
N VAL A 97 17.90 -26.91 -4.32
CA VAL A 97 17.42 -27.82 -3.27
C VAL A 97 15.91 -27.88 -3.42
N GLY A 98 15.45 -28.84 -4.22
CA GLY A 98 14.04 -29.18 -4.35
C GLY A 98 13.60 -30.19 -3.29
N PRO A 99 12.28 -30.44 -3.19
CA PRO A 99 11.76 -31.56 -2.42
C PRO A 99 12.44 -32.85 -2.88
N GLU A 100 12.83 -33.70 -1.94
CA GLU A 100 13.45 -34.99 -2.25
C GLU A 100 12.44 -35.88 -2.98
N ASP A 101 12.48 -35.86 -4.32
CA ASP A 101 11.81 -36.87 -5.13
C ASP A 101 12.39 -38.23 -4.76
N ASP A 102 11.56 -39.07 -4.14
CA ASP A 102 11.86 -40.47 -3.86
C ASP A 102 12.45 -41.12 -5.12
N VAL A 103 13.75 -41.43 -5.07
CA VAL A 103 14.50 -42.04 -6.18
C VAL A 103 13.88 -43.41 -6.48
N GLY A 104 13.02 -43.42 -7.50
CA GLY A 104 12.12 -44.53 -7.81
C GLY A 104 11.90 -44.79 -9.30
N GLY A 105 12.87 -44.48 -10.17
CA GLY A 105 13.09 -45.25 -11.40
C GLY A 105 12.67 -44.63 -12.74
N GLY A 106 13.58 -44.75 -13.71
CA GLY A 106 13.22 -44.87 -15.13
C GLY A 106 13.92 -43.89 -16.07
N ALA A 107 15.00 -44.33 -16.70
CA ALA A 107 15.62 -43.66 -17.82
C ALA A 107 14.63 -43.46 -19.00
N GLY A 108 14.66 -42.28 -19.62
CA GLY A 108 14.02 -42.00 -20.90
C GLY A 108 14.51 -40.68 -21.48
N GLY A 109 15.32 -40.75 -22.54
CA GLY A 109 15.85 -39.58 -23.24
C GLY A 109 14.94 -39.01 -24.33
N GLY A 110 15.35 -37.86 -24.88
CA GLY A 110 14.74 -37.15 -26.02
C GLY A 110 13.59 -36.25 -25.57
N ASP A 111 13.47 -34.99 -25.97
CA ASP A 111 13.68 -34.46 -27.32
C ASP A 111 13.91 -32.93 -27.28
N ASP A 112 14.66 -32.44 -28.24
CA ASP A 112 14.84 -31.03 -28.57
C ASP A 112 13.57 -30.55 -29.29
N GLY A 113 12.86 -29.59 -28.69
CA GLY A 113 11.53 -29.18 -29.13
C GLY A 113 11.29 -27.70 -28.93
N SER A 114 11.93 -26.90 -29.78
CA SER A 114 11.60 -25.49 -30.00
C SER A 114 10.09 -25.27 -30.07
N SER A 115 9.54 -24.57 -29.08
CA SER A 115 8.23 -23.94 -29.17
C SER A 115 8.36 -22.48 -28.72
N ASP A 116 8.70 -21.62 -29.69
CA ASP A 116 8.32 -20.22 -29.66
C ASP A 116 6.77 -20.18 -29.60
N ALA A 117 6.24 -19.99 -28.39
CA ALA A 117 4.86 -19.59 -28.18
C ALA A 117 4.89 -18.39 -27.23
N PRO A 118 4.20 -17.28 -27.57
CA PRO A 118 4.23 -16.09 -26.75
C PRO A 118 3.56 -16.43 -25.41
N THR A 119 4.26 -16.20 -24.30
CA THR A 119 3.70 -16.30 -22.96
C THR A 119 2.73 -15.13 -22.75
N SER A 120 1.58 -15.17 -23.40
CA SER A 120 0.38 -14.45 -22.99
C SER A 120 -0.35 -15.33 -21.99
N SER A 121 0.21 -15.48 -20.78
CA SER A 121 -0.57 -15.92 -19.63
C SER A 121 -1.47 -14.77 -19.19
N GLU A 122 -2.44 -14.43 -20.02
CA GLU A 122 -3.67 -13.73 -19.63
C GLU A 122 -4.55 -14.74 -18.90
N GLN A 123 -4.13 -15.16 -17.69
CA GLN A 123 -5.13 -15.52 -16.69
C GLN A 123 -5.73 -14.19 -16.23
N ASP A 124 -7.02 -14.00 -16.51
CA ASP A 124 -7.87 -12.90 -16.04
C ASP A 124 -7.90 -12.86 -14.50
N SER A 125 -6.77 -12.60 -13.86
CA SER A 125 -6.70 -12.11 -12.51
C SER A 125 -7.37 -10.74 -12.55
N VAL A 126 -8.55 -10.64 -11.95
CA VAL A 126 -9.31 -9.39 -11.95
C VAL A 126 -8.47 -8.32 -11.26
N ASN A 127 -7.76 -7.49 -12.03
CA ASN A 127 -6.83 -6.45 -11.57
C ASN A 127 -7.51 -5.61 -10.49
N ARG A 128 -7.17 -5.90 -9.22
CA ARG A 128 -7.86 -5.35 -8.05
C ARG A 128 -7.55 -3.87 -7.96
N LEU A 129 -6.36 -3.46 -8.37
CA LEU A 129 -5.91 -2.09 -8.40
C LEU A 129 -6.66 -1.26 -9.43
N ASP A 130 -6.92 -1.77 -10.63
CA ASP A 130 -7.73 -1.07 -11.64
C ASP A 130 -9.18 -0.88 -11.20
N ARG A 131 -9.74 -1.88 -10.52
CA ARG A 131 -11.05 -1.76 -9.88
C ARG A 131 -11.04 -0.72 -8.75
N ALA A 132 -9.97 -0.67 -7.96
CA ALA A 132 -9.80 0.35 -6.92
C ALA A 132 -9.68 1.76 -7.52
N ARG A 133 -8.93 1.92 -8.62
CA ARG A 133 -8.84 3.19 -9.37
C ARG A 133 -10.21 3.66 -9.82
N THR A 134 -10.97 2.76 -10.44
CA THR A 134 -12.34 3.06 -10.89
C THR A 134 -13.22 3.49 -9.71
N TRP A 135 -13.14 2.78 -8.58
CA TRP A 135 -13.90 3.12 -7.37
C TRP A 135 -13.52 4.50 -6.80
N ILE A 136 -12.23 4.84 -6.78
CA ILE A 136 -11.75 6.15 -6.34
C ILE A 136 -12.27 7.25 -7.27
N GLN A 137 -12.14 7.08 -8.58
CA GLN A 137 -12.62 8.07 -9.55
C GLN A 137 -14.13 8.30 -9.42
N VAL A 138 -14.91 7.22 -9.25
CA VAL A 138 -16.37 7.31 -9.03
C VAL A 138 -16.71 8.03 -7.72
N THR A 139 -16.05 7.68 -6.62
CA THR A 139 -16.32 8.31 -5.32
C THR A 139 -15.90 9.79 -5.28
N VAL A 140 -14.79 10.15 -5.93
CA VAL A 140 -14.35 11.54 -6.08
C VAL A 140 -15.32 12.33 -6.97
N GLY A 141 -15.75 11.75 -8.10
CA GLY A 141 -16.77 12.36 -8.97
C GLY A 141 -18.11 12.56 -8.25
N LEU A 142 -18.52 11.58 -7.44
CA LEU A 142 -19.72 11.68 -6.60
C LEU A 142 -19.57 12.77 -5.54
N LEU A 143 -18.41 12.90 -4.89
CA LEU A 143 -18.15 13.96 -3.92
C LEU A 143 -18.28 15.35 -4.55
N ILE A 144 -17.74 15.53 -5.77
CA ILE A 144 -17.86 16.78 -6.54
C ILE A 144 -19.34 17.08 -6.84
N LEU A 145 -20.09 16.10 -7.33
CA LEU A 145 -21.52 16.26 -7.62
C LEU A 145 -22.32 16.62 -6.37
N LEU A 146 -22.07 15.95 -5.25
CA LEU A 146 -22.72 16.22 -3.98
C LEU A 146 -22.37 17.62 -3.44
N GLU A 147 -21.13 18.09 -3.63
CA GLU A 147 -20.75 19.45 -3.24
C GLU A 147 -21.55 20.50 -4.01
N VAL A 148 -21.67 20.34 -5.32
CA VAL A 148 -22.47 21.23 -6.18
C VAL A 148 -23.93 21.19 -5.75
N LEU A 149 -24.49 20.00 -5.56
CA LEU A 149 -25.90 19.81 -5.25
C LEU A 149 -26.26 20.39 -3.86
N VAL A 150 -25.44 20.17 -2.84
CA VAL A 150 -25.63 20.76 -1.51
C VAL A 150 -25.48 22.29 -1.55
N THR A 151 -24.56 22.81 -2.37
CA THR A 151 -24.29 24.25 -2.46
C THR A 151 -25.40 25.02 -3.21
N PHE A 152 -25.85 24.51 -4.36
CA PHE A 152 -26.75 25.23 -5.25
C PHE A 152 -28.21 24.79 -5.14
N VAL A 153 -28.47 23.51 -4.87
CA VAL A 153 -29.84 22.97 -4.75
C VAL A 153 -30.29 22.92 -3.29
N GLY A 154 -29.36 22.97 -2.33
CA GLY A 154 -29.69 23.08 -0.90
C GLY A 154 -30.11 21.76 -0.25
N ILE A 155 -29.63 20.63 -0.78
CA ILE A 155 -29.82 19.31 -0.17
C ILE A 155 -29.10 19.23 1.19
N SER A 156 -29.52 18.31 2.06
CA SER A 156 -28.91 18.06 3.36
C SER A 156 -27.39 17.90 3.27
N GLY A 157 -26.66 18.60 4.14
CA GLY A 157 -25.20 18.50 4.25
C GLY A 157 -24.69 17.12 4.68
N TRP A 158 -25.59 16.24 5.14
CA TRP A 158 -25.24 14.84 5.47
C TRP A 158 -24.68 14.08 4.25
N PHE A 159 -25.24 14.31 3.05
CA PHE A 159 -24.77 13.62 1.84
C PHE A 159 -23.32 13.96 1.52
N ARG A 160 -22.91 15.21 1.74
CA ARG A 160 -21.52 15.65 1.58
C ARG A 160 -20.58 14.92 2.55
N ALA A 161 -20.99 14.77 3.82
CA ALA A 161 -20.21 14.00 4.80
C ALA A 161 -20.13 12.51 4.42
N ALA A 162 -21.22 11.92 3.93
CA ALA A 162 -21.24 10.54 3.46
C ALA A 162 -20.32 10.34 2.24
N GLY A 163 -20.36 11.25 1.26
CA GLY A 163 -19.48 11.20 0.09
C GLY A 163 -18.00 11.35 0.46
N PHE A 164 -17.68 12.22 1.42
CA PHE A 164 -16.31 12.34 1.93
C PHE A 164 -15.84 11.10 2.68
N LEU A 165 -16.70 10.50 3.50
CA LEU A 165 -16.37 9.23 4.16
C LEU A 165 -16.12 8.13 3.12
N ALA A 166 -16.91 8.07 2.05
CA ALA A 166 -16.70 7.12 0.96
C ALA A 166 -15.34 7.33 0.27
N VAL A 167 -14.94 8.58 0.02
CA VAL A 167 -13.61 8.92 -0.51
C VAL A 167 -12.50 8.53 0.46
N LEU A 168 -12.66 8.76 1.76
CA LEU A 168 -11.69 8.32 2.77
C LEU A 168 -11.54 6.81 2.80
N VAL A 169 -12.63 6.06 2.76
CA VAL A 169 -12.58 4.59 2.70
C VAL A 169 -11.89 4.12 1.41
N ALA A 170 -12.17 4.76 0.28
CA ALA A 170 -11.54 4.42 -1.00
C ALA A 170 -10.01 4.60 -0.94
N PHE A 171 -9.52 5.73 -0.42
CA PHE A 171 -8.08 5.98 -0.32
C PHE A 171 -7.39 5.22 0.81
N LEU A 172 -7.99 5.12 2.00
CA LEU A 172 -7.31 4.58 3.19
C LEU A 172 -7.44 3.06 3.32
N VAL A 173 -8.45 2.45 2.70
CA VAL A 173 -8.72 1.01 2.85
C VAL A 173 -8.67 0.31 1.51
N VAL A 174 -9.49 0.74 0.53
CA VAL A 174 -9.60 0.04 -0.75
C VAL A 174 -8.28 0.05 -1.52
N LEU A 175 -7.62 1.21 -1.59
CA LEU A 175 -6.36 1.34 -2.33
C LEU A 175 -5.20 0.53 -1.73
N PRO A 176 -4.87 0.63 -0.43
CA PRO A 176 -3.82 -0.20 0.16
C PRO A 176 -4.10 -1.70 0.05
N LEU A 177 -5.36 -2.12 0.26
CA LEU A 177 -5.73 -3.54 0.12
C LEU A 177 -5.64 -4.03 -1.32
N ALA A 178 -6.01 -3.21 -2.29
CA ALA A 178 -5.87 -3.55 -3.69
C ALA A 178 -4.40 -3.60 -4.11
N PHE A 179 -3.57 -2.68 -3.60
CA PHE A 179 -2.13 -2.68 -3.84
C PHE A 179 -1.47 -3.95 -3.27
N ILE A 180 -1.73 -4.30 -2.00
CA ILE A 180 -1.20 -5.53 -1.40
C ILE A 180 -1.76 -6.77 -2.12
N GLY A 181 -3.05 -6.74 -2.48
CA GLY A 181 -3.73 -7.89 -3.08
C GLY A 181 -3.34 -8.21 -4.52
N ASP A 182 -2.82 -7.23 -5.28
CA ASP A 182 -2.30 -7.46 -6.65
C ASP A 182 -0.79 -7.73 -6.66
N ASN A 183 -0.10 -7.55 -5.52
CA ASN A 183 1.31 -7.87 -5.40
C ASN A 183 1.48 -9.08 -4.45
N PRO A 184 1.47 -10.32 -4.97
CA PRO A 184 1.42 -11.55 -4.17
C PRO A 184 2.57 -11.67 -3.16
N ASN A 185 3.75 -11.15 -3.49
CA ASN A 185 4.91 -11.12 -2.58
C ASN A 185 4.67 -10.28 -1.31
N PHE A 186 3.64 -9.42 -1.26
CA PHE A 186 3.21 -8.73 -0.02
C PHE A 186 2.08 -9.45 0.71
N ALA A 187 1.30 -10.28 0.02
CA ALA A 187 0.21 -11.05 0.62
C ALA A 187 0.73 -12.29 1.36
N ASP A 188 1.89 -12.82 0.95
CA ASP A 188 2.57 -13.93 1.60
C ASP A 188 4.07 -13.65 1.82
N PRO A 189 4.42 -12.95 2.92
CA PRO A 189 5.80 -12.58 3.23
C PRO A 189 6.70 -13.77 3.62
N GLY A 190 6.18 -15.01 3.65
CA GLY A 190 6.94 -16.23 3.96
C GLY A 190 7.41 -17.01 2.74
N SER A 191 6.93 -16.68 1.53
CA SER A 191 7.41 -17.30 0.29
C SER A 191 8.81 -16.77 -0.04
N THR A 192 9.77 -17.68 -0.26
CA THR A 192 11.19 -17.30 -0.35
C THR A 192 11.42 -16.22 -1.42
N PRO A 193 12.38 -15.30 -1.26
CA PRO A 193 12.64 -14.19 -2.21
C PRO A 193 12.99 -14.62 -3.65
N ASN A 194 13.19 -15.93 -3.88
CA ASN A 194 13.55 -16.53 -5.16
C ASN A 194 12.50 -17.50 -5.70
N SER A 195 11.37 -17.68 -5.03
CA SER A 195 10.28 -18.51 -5.55
C SER A 195 9.63 -17.74 -6.71
N ALA A 196 9.64 -18.33 -7.90
CA ALA A 196 8.71 -17.94 -8.96
C ALA A 196 7.27 -17.94 -8.37
N PRO A 197 6.30 -17.21 -8.95
CA PRO A 197 4.93 -17.24 -8.45
C PRO A 197 4.40 -18.67 -8.55
N GLU A 198 4.52 -19.44 -7.47
CA GLU A 198 3.93 -20.75 -7.36
C GLU A 198 2.42 -20.54 -7.33
N GLU A 199 1.74 -21.29 -8.19
CA GLU A 199 0.29 -21.23 -8.30
C GLU A 199 -0.32 -21.42 -6.91
N ALA A 200 -1.21 -20.50 -6.52
CA ALA A 200 -1.92 -20.53 -5.26
C ALA A 200 -2.69 -21.86 -5.12
N GLY A 201 -2.06 -22.84 -4.49
CA GLY A 201 -2.54 -24.21 -4.42
C GLY A 201 -1.52 -25.24 -3.95
N GLN A 202 -0.22 -24.91 -3.87
CA GLN A 202 0.83 -25.84 -3.39
C GLN A 202 1.41 -25.51 -2.01
N ALA A 203 0.91 -24.48 -1.32
CA ALA A 203 1.55 -23.93 -0.11
C ALA A 203 1.28 -24.68 1.21
N GLU A 204 0.93 -25.98 1.22
CA GLU A 204 0.61 -26.64 2.51
C GLU A 204 1.31 -27.98 2.81
N ASP A 205 2.12 -28.60 1.93
CA ASP A 205 2.65 -29.96 2.23
C ASP A 205 4.04 -30.31 1.66
N ASP A 206 4.90 -29.33 1.33
CA ASP A 206 6.32 -29.61 1.03
C ASP A 206 7.22 -29.11 2.18
N ASP A 207 7.28 -29.92 3.25
CA ASP A 207 8.04 -29.70 4.50
C ASP A 207 9.58 -29.61 4.31
N GLN A 208 10.08 -29.42 3.08
CA GLN A 208 11.51 -29.44 2.76
C GLN A 208 11.95 -28.21 1.95
N GLY A 209 11.58 -27.01 2.43
CA GLY A 209 12.07 -25.74 1.87
C GLY A 209 13.60 -25.64 1.84
N ALA A 210 14.11 -24.78 0.97
CA ALA A 210 15.56 -24.59 0.78
C ALA A 210 16.27 -23.89 1.97
N PHE A 211 15.52 -23.41 2.96
CA PHE A 211 16.02 -22.78 4.17
C PHE A 211 15.55 -23.55 5.41
N VAL A 212 16.38 -23.59 6.45
CA VAL A 212 16.08 -24.25 7.73
C VAL A 212 16.46 -23.42 8.94
N HIS A 213 15.84 -23.74 10.07
CA HIS A 213 15.96 -23.02 11.34
C HIS A 213 15.65 -21.52 11.17
N GLU A 214 14.51 -21.26 10.53
CA GLU A 214 14.10 -19.91 10.18
C GLU A 214 13.68 -19.10 11.41
N GLU A 215 14.18 -17.88 11.49
CA GLU A 215 13.77 -16.87 12.44
C GLU A 215 13.13 -15.72 11.66
N THR A 216 11.88 -15.40 11.98
CA THR A 216 11.17 -14.26 11.40
C THR A 216 10.73 -13.31 12.50
N ASP A 217 11.05 -12.03 12.36
CA ASP A 217 10.54 -10.96 13.21
C ASP A 217 9.79 -9.90 12.39
N PHE A 218 8.75 -9.34 12.98
CA PHE A 218 7.84 -8.42 12.30
C PHE A 218 7.42 -7.27 13.21
N GLY A 219 7.58 -6.05 12.73
CA GLY A 219 7.20 -4.83 13.42
C GLY A 219 6.32 -3.94 12.55
N ILE A 220 5.30 -3.32 13.16
CA ILE A 220 4.48 -2.28 12.52
C ILE A 220 4.71 -0.96 13.26
N GLY A 221 5.14 0.05 12.52
CA GLY A 221 5.26 1.43 12.95
C GLY A 221 4.24 2.35 12.27
N LEU A 222 3.89 3.44 12.95
CA LEU A 222 3.12 4.54 12.36
C LEU A 222 4.08 5.64 11.91
N ARG A 223 3.90 6.12 10.68
CA ARG A 223 4.69 7.23 10.10
C ARG A 223 3.76 8.37 9.69
N TYR A 224 4.29 9.58 9.58
CA TYR A 224 3.45 10.72 9.17
C TYR A 224 2.90 10.50 7.76
N GLY A 225 1.57 10.38 7.66
CA GLY A 225 0.88 10.12 6.39
C GLY A 225 0.95 8.66 5.92
N GLY A 226 1.17 7.70 6.81
CA GLY A 226 1.32 6.31 6.41
C GLY A 226 1.63 5.33 7.55
N PHE A 227 2.11 4.15 7.17
CA PHE A 227 2.62 3.14 8.09
C PHE A 227 3.91 2.53 7.55
N GLU A 228 4.70 1.99 8.46
CA GLU A 228 6.00 1.37 8.18
C GLU A 228 5.94 -0.05 8.73
N VAL A 229 6.47 -0.99 7.97
CA VAL A 229 6.49 -2.41 8.30
C VAL A 229 7.92 -2.87 8.19
N SER A 230 8.50 -3.31 9.30
CA SER A 230 9.85 -3.86 9.35
C SER A 230 9.76 -5.37 9.45
N MET A 231 10.52 -6.08 8.62
CA MET A 231 10.57 -7.54 8.58
C MET A 231 12.04 -7.97 8.65
N MET A 232 12.33 -8.94 9.50
CA MET A 232 13.64 -9.61 9.58
C MET A 232 13.41 -11.08 9.26
N TYR A 233 14.25 -11.64 8.41
CA TYR A 233 14.29 -13.06 8.10
C TYR A 233 15.72 -13.56 8.27
N ALA A 234 15.90 -14.69 8.94
CA ALA A 234 17.19 -15.35 9.06
C ALA A 234 17.04 -16.86 9.03
N GLY A 235 18.05 -17.57 8.53
CA GLY A 235 18.03 -19.03 8.46
C GLY A 235 19.27 -19.57 7.77
N TYR A 236 19.40 -20.88 7.70
CA TYR A 236 20.49 -21.55 6.98
C TYR A 236 20.02 -21.99 5.60
N ASP A 237 20.69 -21.53 4.55
CA ASP A 237 20.39 -21.90 3.17
C ASP A 237 21.04 -23.24 2.81
N LEU A 238 20.23 -24.28 2.63
CA LEU A 238 20.72 -25.62 2.28
C LEU A 238 21.43 -25.66 0.93
N GLY A 239 21.14 -24.70 0.03
CA GLY A 239 21.83 -24.57 -1.25
C GLY A 239 23.31 -24.20 -1.11
N LEU A 240 23.76 -23.75 0.07
CA LEU A 240 25.17 -23.49 0.37
C LEU A 240 25.84 -24.65 1.14
N VAL A 241 25.07 -25.68 1.51
CA VAL A 241 25.53 -26.85 2.26
C VAL A 241 25.81 -28.00 1.29
N GLU A 242 26.90 -28.73 1.54
CA GLU A 242 27.22 -29.94 0.79
C GLU A 242 26.12 -30.99 0.95
N GLU A 243 25.79 -31.70 -0.14
CA GLU A 243 24.68 -32.66 -0.20
C GLU A 243 24.72 -33.69 0.95
N ASP A 244 25.91 -34.23 1.26
CA ASP A 244 26.14 -35.20 2.33
C ASP A 244 25.77 -34.70 3.73
N ASN A 245 25.83 -33.38 3.95
CA ASN A 245 25.59 -32.75 5.26
C ASN A 245 24.19 -32.14 5.39
N ARG A 246 23.41 -32.02 4.30
CA ARG A 246 22.10 -31.35 4.31
C ARG A 246 21.13 -31.96 5.32
N SER A 247 21.04 -33.29 5.39
CA SER A 247 20.17 -33.98 6.35
C SER A 247 20.53 -33.62 7.80
N SER A 248 21.83 -33.50 8.10
CA SER A 248 22.29 -33.14 9.45
C SER A 248 21.96 -31.68 9.81
N VAL A 249 22.10 -30.76 8.84
CA VAL A 249 21.77 -29.34 9.01
C VAL A 249 20.26 -29.13 9.13
N ARG A 250 19.44 -29.94 8.45
CA ARG A 250 17.98 -29.93 8.62
C ARG A 250 17.58 -30.31 10.05
N GLU A 251 18.19 -31.35 10.61
CA GLU A 251 17.84 -31.82 11.96
C GLU A 251 18.33 -30.88 13.06
N THR A 252 19.54 -30.34 12.94
CA THR A 252 20.16 -29.53 13.99
C THR A 252 20.93 -28.35 13.40
N PRO A 253 20.84 -27.14 14.00
CA PRO A 253 21.65 -26.01 13.57
C PRO A 253 23.15 -26.35 13.62
N PRO A 254 23.93 -25.99 12.59
CA PRO A 254 25.35 -26.28 12.53
C PRO A 254 26.13 -25.52 13.61
N GLU A 255 27.21 -26.11 14.11
CA GLU A 255 28.03 -25.48 15.14
C GLU A 255 28.74 -24.22 14.61
N PRO A 256 28.79 -23.12 15.38
CA PRO A 256 29.44 -21.89 14.95
C PRO A 256 30.91 -22.09 14.55
N GLY A 257 31.28 -21.62 13.35
CA GLY A 257 32.65 -21.73 12.82
C GLY A 257 32.92 -22.97 11.98
N THR A 258 31.95 -23.87 11.82
CA THR A 258 31.99 -24.93 10.81
C THR A 258 31.74 -24.39 9.41
N LYS A 259 32.04 -25.18 8.37
CA LYS A 259 31.76 -24.81 6.98
C LYS A 259 30.26 -24.63 6.75
N ASP A 260 29.45 -25.50 7.34
CA ASP A 260 27.99 -25.48 7.18
C ASP A 260 27.36 -24.28 7.90
N ALA A 261 27.95 -23.77 8.99
CA ALA A 261 27.51 -22.54 9.63
C ALA A 261 27.68 -21.28 8.75
N ALA A 262 28.49 -21.33 7.69
CA ALA A 262 28.62 -20.24 6.73
C ALA A 262 27.39 -20.11 5.78
N SER A 263 26.47 -21.08 5.81
CA SER A 263 25.19 -21.02 5.10
C SER A 263 24.14 -20.16 5.80
N TYR A 264 24.43 -19.63 7.00
CA TYR A 264 23.54 -18.70 7.67
C TYR A 264 23.38 -17.42 6.84
N VAL A 265 22.14 -17.02 6.59
CA VAL A 265 21.75 -15.82 5.84
C VAL A 265 20.79 -15.02 6.70
N LYS A 266 21.00 -13.70 6.75
CA LYS A 266 20.09 -12.76 7.40
C LYS A 266 19.73 -11.63 6.47
N PHE A 267 18.43 -11.37 6.36
CA PHE A 267 17.83 -10.34 5.54
C PHE A 267 16.94 -9.44 6.41
N ASP A 268 17.24 -8.15 6.41
CA ASP A 268 16.46 -7.12 7.07
C ASP A 268 15.75 -6.29 6.00
N SER A 269 14.46 -6.01 6.17
CA SER A 269 13.70 -5.18 5.25
C SER A 269 12.73 -4.24 5.94
N THR A 270 12.42 -3.15 5.25
CA THR A 270 11.49 -2.12 5.68
C THR A 270 10.63 -1.69 4.50
N LEU A 271 9.32 -1.80 4.68
CA LEU A 271 8.31 -1.30 3.76
C LEU A 271 7.62 -0.08 4.37
N SER A 272 7.71 1.06 3.70
CA SER A 272 6.99 2.29 4.05
C SER A 272 5.88 2.55 3.05
N LEU A 273 4.63 2.63 3.51
CA LEU A 273 3.48 2.99 2.70
C LEU A 273 2.99 4.38 3.10
N ARG A 274 2.99 5.32 2.15
CA ARG A 274 2.70 6.74 2.38
C ARG A 274 1.64 7.25 1.41
N PHE A 275 0.70 8.05 1.90
CA PHE A 275 -0.30 8.71 1.06
C PHE A 275 0.27 9.95 0.39
N GLY A 276 -0.11 10.16 -0.87
CA GLY A 276 0.30 11.32 -1.64
C GLY A 276 -0.21 12.64 -1.03
N PRO A 277 0.52 13.77 -1.21
CA PRO A 277 0.15 15.05 -0.61
C PRO A 277 -1.27 15.52 -0.92
N SER A 278 -1.75 15.25 -2.14
CA SER A 278 -3.09 15.63 -2.58
C SER A 278 -4.19 14.82 -1.90
N VAL A 279 -3.91 13.57 -1.54
CA VAL A 279 -4.82 12.74 -0.73
C VAL A 279 -4.90 13.28 0.70
N VAL A 280 -3.77 13.69 1.28
CA VAL A 280 -3.74 14.34 2.60
C VAL A 280 -4.52 15.66 2.59
N LEU A 281 -4.46 16.42 1.50
CA LEU A 281 -5.20 17.67 1.33
C LEU A 281 -6.73 17.49 1.42
N ILE A 282 -7.27 16.32 1.05
CA ILE A 282 -8.71 16.01 1.18
C ILE A 282 -9.16 16.10 2.65
N LEU A 283 -8.29 15.82 3.62
CA LEU A 283 -8.61 15.93 5.05
C LEU A 283 -8.92 17.37 5.49
N ALA A 284 -8.53 18.38 4.69
CA ALA A 284 -8.90 19.77 4.95
C ALA A 284 -10.37 20.07 4.60
N LEU A 285 -11.05 19.21 3.83
CA LEU A 285 -12.41 19.45 3.37
C LEU A 285 -13.38 19.76 4.52
N PRO A 286 -13.53 18.94 5.58
CA PRO A 286 -14.43 19.23 6.70
C PRO A 286 -14.20 20.61 7.34
N VAL A 287 -12.96 21.09 7.39
CA VAL A 287 -12.62 22.41 7.94
C VAL A 287 -13.26 23.52 7.11
N PHE A 288 -13.22 23.42 5.78
CA PHE A 288 -13.89 24.39 4.90
C PHE A 288 -15.41 24.42 5.11
N TRP A 289 -15.99 23.30 5.51
CA TRP A 289 -17.45 23.16 5.71
C TRP A 289 -17.88 23.83 7.01
N LEU A 290 -17.05 23.71 8.06
CA LEU A 290 -17.24 24.38 9.34
C LEU A 290 -17.02 25.90 9.24
N LEU A 291 -16.08 26.34 8.41
CA LEU A 291 -15.79 27.76 8.20
C LEU A 291 -16.90 28.45 7.40
N ALA A 292 -17.51 27.77 6.43
CA ALA A 292 -18.57 28.30 5.59
C ALA A 292 -19.73 27.28 5.46
N PRO A 293 -20.67 27.23 6.42
CA PRO A 293 -21.79 26.29 6.37
C PRO A 293 -22.80 26.66 5.29
N SER A 294 -23.23 25.68 4.48
CA SER A 294 -24.35 25.85 3.55
C SER A 294 -25.67 25.83 4.31
N GLY A 295 -26.47 26.88 4.15
CA GLY A 295 -27.82 26.92 4.71
C GLY A 295 -28.57 28.18 4.29
N ARG A 296 -29.71 27.99 3.62
CA ARG A 296 -30.70 29.05 3.39
C ARG A 296 -31.28 29.46 4.76
N LYS A 297 -31.61 30.74 4.95
CA LYS A 297 -32.42 31.14 6.11
C LYS A 297 -33.67 30.26 6.12
N ARG A 298 -33.94 29.56 7.22
CA ARG A 298 -35.33 29.24 7.55
C ARG A 298 -35.96 30.60 7.75
N ASP A 299 -36.85 30.99 6.84
CA ASP A 299 -37.66 32.19 7.04
C ASP A 299 -38.50 31.94 8.29
N ALA A 300 -38.04 32.52 9.39
CA ALA A 300 -38.77 32.59 10.65
C ALA A 300 -39.84 33.68 10.52
N THR A 301 -40.73 33.54 9.54
CA THR A 301 -41.84 34.49 9.28
C THR A 301 -43.17 33.76 9.12
N LEU A 302 -43.36 32.61 9.78
CA LEU A 302 -44.64 31.92 9.86
C LEU A 302 -45.05 31.63 11.31
N ASP A 303 -44.64 32.47 12.26
CA ASP A 303 -45.06 32.37 13.66
C ASP A 303 -45.50 33.74 14.25
N GLU A 304 -45.86 34.69 13.38
CA GLU A 304 -46.50 35.97 13.76
C GLU A 304 -47.77 36.23 12.94
N SER A 305 -48.59 35.21 12.76
CA SER A 305 -50.00 35.43 12.39
C SER A 305 -50.88 34.52 13.22
N GLU A 306 -51.31 35.06 14.36
CA GLU A 306 -52.66 34.84 14.90
C GLU A 306 -53.73 34.98 13.81
#